data_AF-A0A5J5AIA3-F1
#
_entry.id   AF-A0A5J5AIA3-F1
#
_cell.length_a   1.000
_cell.length_b   1.000
_cell.length_c   1.000
_cell.angle_alpha   90.00
_cell.angle_beta   90.00
_cell.angle_gamma   90.00
#
_symmetry.space_group_name_H-M   'P 1'
#
loop_
_entity.id
_entity.type
_entity.pdbx_description
1 polymer ?
#
loop_
_entity_poly.entity_id
_entity_poly.type
_entity_poly.pdbx_seq_one_letter_code
_entity_poly.pdbx_strand_id
1 'polypeptide(L)'
;MLQGGAFGPFVIFGLSGFLWVLVWVSATSSTPDLSPQISKSELEYIQNKRQQFFMVENKLKTTKVIPLFRRLLSKLQTWSLIVANAMHNWGFFVILSWMPIYFKTIYNVDLRQAAWLSAVPWSMMALVGYFAGLCSDVLIQRGLGVTLTRKIMQSIGFVGPRIALIGLTMATIPSIASAWLTLAVSLKSFSHFGFLVNLQEIAPQYSGVLHGMSNTAGTLAAILGTVGAGFFAELVRSKILVLVDKIRAYIKGLHPSAFLHPPQISLSLSLTLNSFLLLREMGSCHSWTLPLVVLFMAVCGAMGAAPRKPVDVPFGRNYVPTWAFDHIKYFNGGSDIQLYLDKYTGTGFQSKGSYLFGHFSMQIKMVPGDSAGTVTAFYLSSQNSEHDEIDFEFLGNRTGQPYILQTNVFSGGKGDREQRIYLWFDPTKEYHAYSVLWNLYQIVFFVDDVPIRVFKNSADLGVKFPFNQPMKIYSSLWNADDWATRGGLEKTDWSKAPFVASYKSFHIDGCEASVEAKFCATQGKRWWDQKEFQDLDAVQYRSLSWVRQKYTIYNYCTDRIRYPTMPPECNRDRDI
;
A
#
# COMPACT_ATOMS: atom_id res chain seq x y z
N MET A 1 -13.81 30.18 11.49
CA MET A 1 -12.60 30.32 10.65
C MET A 1 -11.42 30.61 11.56
N LEU A 2 -10.43 29.73 11.64
CA LEU A 2 -9.17 29.96 12.37
C LEU A 2 -8.18 30.60 11.37
N GLN A 3 -7.72 31.82 11.62
CA GLN A 3 -6.88 32.65 10.74
C GLN A 3 -5.46 32.07 10.45
N GLY A 4 -5.14 30.85 10.89
CA GLY A 4 -3.79 30.26 10.75
C GLY A 4 -3.64 29.13 9.73
N GLY A 5 -4.73 28.62 9.14
CA GLY A 5 -4.67 27.43 8.27
C GLY A 5 -3.90 26.26 8.91
N ALA A 6 -3.22 25.45 8.09
CA ALA A 6 -2.32 24.39 8.56
C ALA A 6 -1.00 24.93 9.19
N PHE A 7 -0.65 26.19 8.92
CA PHE A 7 0.60 26.81 9.36
C PHE A 7 0.58 27.21 10.84
N GLY A 8 -0.56 27.66 11.35
CA GLY A 8 -0.72 28.09 12.74
C GLY A 8 -0.28 27.05 13.79
N PRO A 9 -0.78 25.80 13.73
CA PRO A 9 -0.32 24.74 14.63
C PRO A 9 1.19 24.50 14.55
N PHE A 10 1.79 24.54 13.35
CA PHE A 10 3.23 24.32 13.15
C PHE A 10 4.06 25.39 13.88
N VAL A 11 3.68 26.66 13.76
CA VAL A 11 4.37 27.77 14.42
C VAL A 11 4.19 27.70 15.94
N ILE A 12 2.96 27.47 16.42
CA ILE A 12 2.67 27.44 17.87
C ILE A 12 3.42 26.29 18.55
N PHE A 13 3.33 25.07 18.02
CA PHE A 13 4.03 23.92 18.59
C PHE A 13 5.54 24.00 18.40
N GLY A 14 6.01 24.54 17.27
CA GLY A 14 7.43 24.78 17.02
C GLY A 14 8.06 25.75 18.02
N LEU A 15 7.45 26.93 18.22
CA LEU A 15 7.90 27.93 19.20
C LEU A 15 7.83 27.39 20.64
N SER A 16 6.77 26.65 20.97
CA SER A 16 6.64 25.98 22.27
C SER A 16 7.78 24.98 22.51
N GLY A 17 8.18 24.25 21.46
CA GLY A 17 9.34 23.36 21.50
C GLY A 17 10.66 24.09 21.76
N PHE A 18 10.90 25.22 21.09
CA PHE A 18 12.10 26.05 21.34
C PHE A 18 12.13 26.62 22.76
N LEU A 19 10.99 27.11 23.26
CA LEU A 19 10.87 27.54 24.66
C LEU A 19 11.17 26.39 25.62
N TRP A 20 10.65 25.19 25.34
CA TRP A 20 10.94 24.01 26.15
C TRP A 20 12.43 23.65 26.13
N VAL A 21 13.12 23.76 24.99
CA VAL A 21 14.57 23.54 24.91
C VAL A 21 15.34 24.52 25.77
N LEU A 22 14.97 25.81 25.77
CA LEU A 22 15.60 26.81 26.63
C LEU A 22 15.45 26.46 28.12
N VAL A 23 14.24 26.05 28.53
CA VAL A 23 13.98 25.58 29.89
C VAL A 23 14.79 24.32 30.20
N TRP A 24 14.78 23.34 29.30
CA TRP A 24 15.44 22.04 29.49
C TRP A 24 16.96 22.16 29.61
N VAL A 25 17.60 22.98 28.76
CA VAL A 25 19.05 23.23 28.82
C VAL A 25 19.42 23.95 30.13
N SER A 26 18.57 24.84 30.63
CA SER A 26 18.82 25.53 31.90
C SER A 26 18.64 24.66 33.15
N ALA A 27 17.85 23.59 33.07
CA ALA A 27 17.42 22.79 34.21
C ALA A 27 18.04 21.38 34.28
N THR A 28 18.81 20.95 33.26
CA THR A 28 19.35 19.59 33.19
C THR A 28 20.86 19.58 33.31
N SER A 29 21.40 18.46 33.82
CA SER A 29 22.83 18.24 33.99
C SER A 29 23.18 16.80 33.65
N SER A 30 24.35 16.58 33.06
CA SER A 30 24.73 15.28 32.51
C SER A 30 24.99 14.23 33.60
N THR A 31 25.38 14.66 34.79
CA THR A 31 25.60 13.78 35.94
C THR A 31 24.98 14.37 37.21
N PRO A 32 24.54 13.54 38.17
CA PRO A 32 23.83 14.00 39.37
C PRO A 32 24.66 14.98 40.22
N ASP A 33 25.99 14.83 40.21
CA ASP A 33 26.96 15.68 40.92
C ASP A 33 27.09 17.09 40.34
N LEU A 34 26.71 17.28 39.07
CA LEU A 34 26.72 18.58 38.39
C LEU A 34 25.37 19.29 38.46
N SER A 35 24.35 18.66 39.05
CA SER A 35 23.00 19.23 39.14
C SER A 35 22.94 20.35 40.17
N PRO A 36 22.54 21.59 39.79
CA PRO A 36 22.41 22.69 40.73
C PRO A 36 21.19 22.56 41.66
N GLN A 37 20.28 21.62 41.38
CA GLN A 37 19.01 21.45 42.10
C GLN A 37 19.00 20.25 43.07
N ILE A 38 20.08 19.45 43.11
CA ILE A 38 20.10 18.23 43.93
C ILE A 38 20.42 18.53 45.39
N SER A 39 19.68 17.90 46.30
CA SER A 39 19.99 17.97 47.73
C SER A 39 21.16 17.04 48.10
N LYS A 40 21.93 17.38 49.13
CA LYS A 40 23.06 16.53 49.59
C LYS A 40 22.59 15.12 49.99
N SER A 41 21.44 15.02 50.64
CA SER A 41 20.83 13.74 51.04
C SER A 41 20.39 12.90 49.83
N GLU A 42 19.85 13.53 48.79
CA GLU A 42 19.47 12.84 47.55
C GLU A 42 20.71 12.39 46.75
N LEU A 43 21.76 13.23 46.70
CA LEU A 43 23.03 12.86 46.07
C LEU A 43 23.66 11.63 46.74
N GLU A 44 23.71 11.61 48.07
CA GLU A 44 24.21 10.45 48.83
C GLU A 44 23.35 9.20 48.63
N TYR A 45 22.02 9.35 48.58
CA TYR A 45 21.10 8.23 48.29
C TYR A 45 21.37 7.62 46.90
N ILE A 46 21.54 8.46 45.88
CA ILE A 46 21.82 8.02 44.51
C ILE A 46 23.20 7.37 44.42
N GLN A 47 24.22 7.97 45.04
CA GLN A 47 25.59 7.44 45.03
C GLN A 47 25.71 6.10 45.77
N ASN A 48 25.06 5.95 46.93
CA ASN A 48 25.04 4.68 47.68
C ASN A 48 24.35 3.55 46.89
N LYS A 49 23.19 3.83 46.28
CA LYS A 49 22.54 2.86 45.38
C LYS A 49 23.41 2.52 44.17
N ARG A 50 24.11 3.51 43.60
CA ARG A 50 25.02 3.31 42.45
C ARG A 50 26.21 2.43 42.83
N GLN A 51 26.81 2.61 44.01
CA GLN A 51 27.89 1.74 44.52
C GLN A 51 27.42 0.30 44.73
N GLN A 52 26.20 0.10 45.22
CA GLN A 52 25.59 -1.24 45.37
C GLN A 52 25.40 -1.93 44.01
N PHE A 53 25.02 -1.18 42.96
CA PHE A 53 24.97 -1.67 41.57
C PHE A 53 26.36 -1.97 40.99
N PHE A 54 27.37 -1.13 41.24
CA PHE A 54 28.75 -1.34 40.78
C PHE A 54 29.42 -2.57 41.40
N MET A 55 29.10 -2.91 42.67
CA MET A 55 29.57 -4.17 43.28
C MET A 55 28.98 -5.42 42.60
N VAL A 56 27.74 -5.36 42.12
CA VAL A 56 27.12 -6.44 41.33
C VAL A 56 27.71 -6.50 39.91
N GLU A 57 28.01 -5.35 39.31
CA GLU A 57 28.57 -5.25 37.97
C GLU A 57 30.02 -5.77 37.88
N ASN A 58 30.83 -5.62 38.93
CA ASN A 58 32.18 -6.22 38.97
C ASN A 58 32.17 -7.76 39.00
N LYS A 59 31.07 -8.43 39.38
CA LYS A 59 30.91 -9.89 39.22
C LYS A 59 30.58 -10.32 37.78
N LEU A 60 30.13 -9.40 36.91
CA LEU A 60 29.70 -9.69 35.53
C LEU A 60 30.67 -9.17 34.45
N LYS A 61 31.81 -8.58 34.83
CA LYS A 61 32.79 -7.95 33.92
C LYS A 61 33.61 -8.91 33.05
N THR A 62 33.23 -10.18 32.93
CA THR A 62 33.84 -11.14 31.98
C THR A 62 32.93 -11.43 30.78
N THR A 63 32.44 -10.41 30.08
CA THR A 63 32.31 -10.39 28.60
C THR A 63 31.64 -9.09 28.14
N LYS A 64 32.43 -8.10 27.68
CA LYS A 64 31.94 -7.09 26.73
C LYS A 64 31.74 -7.78 25.38
N VAL A 65 30.62 -8.48 25.22
CA VAL A 65 30.13 -8.93 23.91
C VAL A 65 28.74 -8.34 23.76
N ILE A 66 28.57 -7.46 22.78
CA ILE A 66 27.26 -6.98 22.34
C ILE A 66 26.40 -8.22 22.07
N PRO A 67 25.29 -8.45 22.78
CA PRO A 67 24.44 -9.60 22.49
C PRO A 67 23.83 -9.37 21.11
N LEU A 68 24.25 -10.21 20.17
CA LEU A 68 23.64 -10.35 18.85
C LEU A 68 22.11 -10.35 19.01
N PHE A 69 21.37 -9.52 18.27
CA PHE A 69 19.90 -9.37 18.32
C PHE A 69 19.14 -10.68 18.54
N ARG A 70 19.65 -11.78 17.98
CA ARG A 70 19.20 -13.16 18.16
C ARG A 70 19.02 -13.58 19.63
N ARG A 71 19.89 -13.16 20.55
CA ARG A 71 19.82 -13.54 21.98
C ARG A 71 18.73 -12.77 22.72
N LEU A 72 18.52 -11.49 22.41
CA LEU A 72 17.39 -10.71 22.95
C LEU A 72 16.06 -11.27 22.44
N LEU A 73 15.95 -11.50 21.13
CA LEU A 73 14.76 -12.07 20.50
C LEU A 73 14.54 -13.56 20.81
N SER A 74 15.52 -14.26 21.39
CA SER A 74 15.32 -15.66 21.84
C SER A 74 14.46 -15.77 23.10
N LYS A 75 14.24 -14.67 23.83
CA LYS A 75 13.56 -14.68 25.13
C LYS A 75 12.09 -14.34 24.96
N LEU A 76 11.22 -15.20 25.51
CA LEU A 76 9.76 -15.03 25.48
C LEU A 76 9.30 -13.72 26.13
N GLN A 77 10.02 -13.29 27.17
CA GLN A 77 9.75 -12.04 27.88
C GLN A 77 9.87 -10.83 26.94
N THR A 78 10.86 -10.83 26.03
CA THR A 78 11.03 -9.76 25.03
C THR A 78 9.85 -9.72 24.07
N TRP A 79 9.40 -10.86 23.56
CA TRP A 79 8.23 -10.94 22.68
C TRP A 79 6.95 -10.48 23.38
N SER A 80 6.75 -10.80 24.66
CA SER A 80 5.57 -10.35 25.41
C SER A 80 5.46 -8.82 25.47
N LEU A 81 6.58 -8.11 25.61
CA LEU A 81 6.60 -6.65 25.63
C LEU A 81 6.41 -6.04 24.24
N ILE A 82 7.00 -6.64 23.20
CA ILE A 82 6.82 -6.22 21.81
C ILE A 82 5.35 -6.36 21.40
N VAL A 83 4.72 -7.50 21.71
CA VAL A 83 3.29 -7.74 21.43
C VAL A 83 2.41 -6.78 22.23
N ALA A 84 2.71 -6.56 23.51
CA ALA A 84 1.97 -5.61 24.32
C ALA A 84 2.04 -4.18 23.74
N ASN A 85 3.21 -3.74 23.30
CA ASN A 85 3.36 -2.43 22.65
C ASN A 85 2.65 -2.37 21.30
N ALA A 86 2.66 -3.45 20.51
CA ALA A 86 1.94 -3.54 19.24
C ALA A 86 0.43 -3.39 19.43
N MET A 87 -0.15 -4.12 20.37
CA MET A 87 -1.58 -4.03 20.68
C MET A 87 -1.96 -2.67 21.29
N HIS A 88 -1.08 -2.09 22.12
CA HIS A 88 -1.29 -0.76 22.68
C HIS A 88 -1.30 0.32 21.58
N ASN A 89 -0.36 0.28 20.64
CA ASN A 89 -0.29 1.24 19.54
C ASN A 89 -1.45 1.05 18.55
N TRP A 90 -1.80 -0.19 18.21
CA TRP A 90 -2.99 -0.48 17.39
C TRP A 90 -4.23 0.22 17.95
N GLY A 91 -4.55 -0.02 19.22
CA GLY A 91 -5.71 0.61 19.86
C GLY A 91 -5.61 2.13 19.95
N PHE A 92 -4.40 2.67 20.16
CA PHE A 92 -4.16 4.12 20.21
C PHE A 92 -4.54 4.79 18.89
N PHE A 93 -3.94 4.33 17.80
CA PHE A 93 -4.05 5.00 16.50
C PHE A 93 -5.41 4.77 15.84
N VAL A 94 -6.05 3.61 16.06
CA VAL A 94 -7.43 3.37 15.63
C VAL A 94 -8.40 4.34 16.31
N ILE A 95 -8.30 4.50 17.64
CA ILE A 95 -9.16 5.42 18.38
C ILE A 95 -8.85 6.88 17.98
N LEU A 96 -7.58 7.23 17.79
CA LEU A 96 -7.16 8.58 17.37
C LEU A 96 -7.75 9.00 16.03
N SER A 97 -7.70 8.11 15.02
CA SER A 97 -8.23 8.43 13.69
C SER A 97 -9.76 8.38 13.62
N TRP A 98 -10.37 7.41 14.31
CA TRP A 98 -11.80 7.17 14.21
C TRP A 98 -12.64 8.08 15.13
N MET A 99 -12.14 8.50 16.29
CA MET A 99 -12.93 9.23 17.29
C MET A 99 -13.58 10.53 16.75
N PRO A 100 -12.87 11.41 16.01
CA PRO A 100 -13.52 12.60 15.45
C PRO A 100 -14.56 12.26 14.38
N ILE A 101 -14.30 11.21 13.60
CA ILE A 101 -15.22 10.73 12.56
C ILE A 101 -16.49 10.19 13.22
N TYR A 102 -16.36 9.39 14.27
CA TYR A 102 -17.48 8.81 15.02
C TYR A 102 -18.47 9.87 15.52
N PHE A 103 -17.98 10.91 16.20
CA PHE A 103 -18.85 12.00 16.67
C PHE A 103 -19.52 12.73 15.50
N LYS A 104 -18.76 13.02 14.44
CA LYS A 104 -19.30 13.70 13.26
C LYS A 104 -20.35 12.87 12.51
N THR A 105 -20.13 11.56 12.32
CA THR A 105 -21.00 10.72 11.47
C THR A 105 -22.16 10.08 12.20
N ILE A 106 -21.99 9.70 13.47
CA ILE A 106 -23.04 9.02 14.23
C ILE A 106 -23.95 10.03 14.92
N TYR A 107 -23.36 11.05 15.55
CA TYR A 107 -24.11 12.04 16.31
C TYR A 107 -24.34 13.35 15.55
N ASN A 108 -23.85 13.47 14.31
CA ASN A 108 -23.99 14.65 13.46
C ASN A 108 -23.60 15.97 14.15
N VAL A 109 -22.63 15.92 15.08
CA VAL A 109 -22.13 17.13 15.74
C VAL A 109 -21.14 17.87 14.84
N ASP A 110 -21.13 19.20 14.95
CA ASP A 110 -20.20 20.05 14.19
C ASP A 110 -18.74 19.67 14.45
N LEU A 111 -17.88 19.90 13.45
CA LEU A 111 -16.46 19.56 13.52
C LEU A 111 -15.77 20.17 14.75
N ARG A 112 -16.15 21.39 15.15
CA ARG A 112 -15.62 22.06 16.35
C ARG A 112 -16.03 21.33 17.63
N GLN A 113 -17.27 20.89 17.74
CA GLN A 113 -17.76 20.15 18.90
C GLN A 113 -17.18 18.73 18.95
N ALA A 114 -17.10 18.05 17.81
CA ALA A 114 -16.42 16.76 17.69
C ALA A 114 -14.96 16.82 18.15
N ALA A 115 -14.23 17.89 17.79
CA ALA A 115 -12.85 18.11 18.23
C ALA A 115 -12.76 18.29 19.76
N TRP A 116 -13.66 19.07 20.36
CA TRP A 116 -13.71 19.23 21.82
C TRP A 116 -14.05 17.94 22.56
N LEU A 117 -15.07 17.21 22.11
CA LEU A 117 -15.43 15.89 22.66
C LEU A 117 -14.29 14.88 22.50
N SER A 118 -13.51 14.99 21.44
CA SER A 118 -12.34 14.13 21.22
C SER A 118 -11.12 14.53 22.07
N ALA A 119 -10.98 15.80 22.46
CA ALA A 119 -9.85 16.27 23.26
C ALA A 119 -9.91 15.82 24.73
N VAL A 120 -11.13 15.64 25.28
CA VAL A 120 -11.34 15.25 26.69
C VAL A 120 -10.72 13.89 27.01
N PRO A 121 -10.95 12.80 26.24
CA PRO A 121 -10.31 11.51 26.47
C PRO A 121 -8.78 11.56 26.55
N TRP A 122 -8.14 12.29 25.65
CA TRP A 122 -6.67 12.41 25.62
C TRP A 122 -6.12 13.22 26.79
N SER A 123 -6.83 14.29 27.17
CA SER A 123 -6.46 15.10 28.34
C SER A 123 -6.57 14.28 29.63
N MET A 124 -7.64 13.51 29.78
CA MET A 124 -7.82 12.62 30.93
C MET A 124 -6.82 11.47 30.96
N MET A 125 -6.42 10.95 29.80
CA MET A 125 -5.35 9.95 29.74
C MET A 125 -4.03 10.46 30.32
N ALA A 126 -3.68 11.73 30.08
CA ALA A 126 -2.48 12.33 30.64
C ALA A 126 -2.55 12.42 32.17
N LEU A 127 -3.68 12.88 32.72
CA LEU A 127 -3.91 12.98 34.16
C LEU A 127 -3.91 11.60 34.84
N VAL A 128 -4.67 10.64 34.29
CA VAL A 128 -4.76 9.28 34.83
C VAL A 128 -3.44 8.53 34.69
N GLY A 129 -2.64 8.83 33.66
CA GLY A 129 -1.30 8.29 33.53
C GLY A 129 -0.41 8.61 34.74
N TYR A 130 -0.46 9.85 35.24
CA TYR A 130 0.29 10.21 36.45
C TYR A 130 -0.17 9.39 37.67
N PHE A 131 -1.49 9.26 37.88
CA PHE A 131 -2.05 8.44 38.95
C PHE A 131 -1.72 6.95 38.81
N ALA A 132 -1.70 6.42 37.59
CA ALA A 132 -1.34 5.04 37.32
C ALA A 132 0.13 4.76 37.69
N GLY A 133 1.03 5.73 37.48
CA GLY A 133 2.42 5.66 37.93
C GLY A 133 2.53 5.61 39.45
N LEU A 134 1.88 6.55 40.14
CA LEU A 134 1.82 6.55 41.61
C LEU A 134 1.24 5.25 42.17
N CYS A 135 0.18 4.73 41.55
CA CYS A 135 -0.43 3.46 41.94
C CYS A 135 0.56 2.29 41.79
N SER A 136 1.28 2.22 40.66
CA SER A 136 2.34 1.23 40.43
C SER A 136 3.40 1.29 41.53
N ASP A 137 3.86 2.49 41.88
CA ASP A 137 4.93 2.66 42.87
C ASP A 137 4.46 2.32 44.29
N VAL A 138 3.24 2.73 44.66
CA VAL A 138 2.64 2.38 45.96
C VAL A 138 2.46 0.88 46.11
N LEU A 139 2.06 0.15 45.05
CA LEU A 139 1.96 -1.31 45.10
C LEU A 139 3.32 -1.96 45.38
N ILE A 140 4.37 -1.48 44.72
CA ILE A 140 5.74 -1.98 44.93
C ILE A 140 6.22 -1.66 46.35
N GLN A 141 5.97 -0.44 46.86
CA GLN A 141 6.33 -0.03 48.22
C GLN A 141 5.62 -0.84 49.30
N ARG A 142 4.38 -1.27 49.04
CA ARG A 142 3.61 -2.17 49.94
C ARG A 142 4.08 -3.62 49.91
N GLY A 143 5.13 -3.94 49.15
CA GLY A 143 5.74 -5.26 49.11
C GLY A 143 5.22 -6.20 48.02
N LEU A 144 4.40 -5.72 47.07
CA LEU A 144 4.05 -6.53 45.90
C LEU A 144 5.25 -6.64 44.96
N GLY A 145 5.54 -7.86 44.49
CA GLY A 145 6.63 -8.10 43.55
C GLY A 145 6.43 -7.33 42.25
N VAL A 146 7.51 -6.76 41.71
CA VAL A 146 7.49 -5.94 40.47
C VAL A 146 6.78 -6.66 39.33
N THR A 147 7.07 -7.94 39.10
CA THR A 147 6.43 -8.77 38.06
C THR A 147 4.91 -8.85 38.23
N LEU A 148 4.41 -8.97 39.45
CA LEU A 148 2.97 -9.01 39.72
C LEU A 148 2.34 -7.64 39.48
N THR A 149 2.98 -6.57 39.95
CA THR A 149 2.53 -5.19 39.71
C THR A 149 2.45 -4.88 38.20
N ARG A 150 3.47 -5.23 37.41
CA ARG A 150 3.46 -5.04 35.94
C ARG A 150 2.32 -5.80 35.27
N LYS A 151 2.03 -7.03 35.71
CA LYS A 151 0.89 -7.83 35.21
C LYS A 151 -0.46 -7.23 35.58
N ILE A 152 -0.61 -6.69 36.78
CA ILE A 152 -1.83 -6.00 37.22
C ILE A 152 -2.05 -4.75 36.37
N MET A 153 -1.04 -3.89 36.25
CA MET A 153 -1.09 -2.67 35.44
C MET A 153 -1.42 -2.97 33.97
N GLN A 154 -0.78 -4.01 33.41
CA GLN A 154 -1.05 -4.42 32.03
C GLN A 154 -2.46 -4.99 31.85
N SER A 155 -2.95 -5.77 32.82
CA SER A 155 -4.32 -6.31 32.80
C SER A 155 -5.36 -5.19 32.80
N ILE A 156 -5.18 -4.18 33.66
CA ILE A 156 -6.07 -3.01 33.71
C ILE A 156 -6.05 -2.27 32.35
N GLY A 157 -4.85 -2.06 31.81
CA GLY A 157 -4.67 -1.35 30.54
C GLY A 157 -5.25 -2.04 29.30
N PHE A 158 -5.54 -3.33 29.35
CA PHE A 158 -6.15 -4.09 28.23
C PHE A 158 -7.60 -4.49 28.48
N VAL A 159 -7.94 -4.96 29.68
CA VAL A 159 -9.30 -5.38 30.02
C VAL A 159 -10.20 -4.16 30.24
N GLY A 160 -9.68 -3.12 30.89
CA GLY A 160 -10.42 -1.89 31.19
C GLY A 160 -11.00 -1.22 29.94
N PRO A 161 -10.18 -0.90 28.93
CA PRO A 161 -10.68 -0.31 27.68
C PRO A 161 -11.70 -1.18 26.95
N ARG A 162 -11.53 -2.52 26.99
CA ARG A 162 -12.48 -3.44 26.37
C ARG A 162 -13.87 -3.34 27.00
N ILE A 163 -13.94 -3.32 28.33
CA ILE A 163 -15.22 -3.17 29.05
C ILE A 163 -15.85 -1.81 28.74
N ALA A 164 -15.05 -0.74 28.77
CA ALA A 164 -15.53 0.62 28.48
C ALA A 164 -16.03 0.77 27.03
N LEU A 165 -15.37 0.14 26.05
CA LEU A 165 -15.81 0.14 24.65
C LEU A 165 -17.08 -0.70 24.41
N ILE A 166 -17.34 -1.73 25.22
CA ILE A 166 -18.65 -2.40 25.22
C ILE A 166 -19.72 -1.43 25.74
N GLY A 167 -19.44 -0.69 26.82
CA GLY A 167 -20.33 0.35 27.34
C GLY A 167 -20.64 1.45 26.32
N LEU A 168 -19.66 1.82 25.48
CA LEU A 168 -19.84 2.79 24.39
C LEU A 168 -20.97 2.40 23.42
N THR A 169 -21.23 1.10 23.22
CA THR A 169 -22.33 0.64 22.34
C THR A 169 -23.71 0.99 22.87
N MET A 170 -23.84 1.25 24.16
CA MET A 170 -25.09 1.65 24.81
C MET A 170 -25.27 3.16 24.88
N ALA A 171 -24.31 3.94 24.34
CA ALA A 171 -24.35 5.40 24.42
C ALA A 171 -25.38 5.98 23.44
N THR A 172 -26.37 6.69 23.97
CA THR A 172 -27.43 7.33 23.19
C THR A 172 -27.18 8.82 22.91
N ILE A 173 -26.30 9.46 23.68
CA ILE A 173 -26.01 10.91 23.63
C ILE A 173 -24.49 11.12 23.49
N PRO A 174 -24.02 12.14 22.72
CA PRO A 174 -22.59 12.38 22.48
C PRO A 174 -21.75 12.48 23.76
N SER A 175 -22.26 13.13 24.80
CA SER A 175 -21.54 13.30 26.08
C SER A 175 -21.32 11.97 26.79
N ILE A 176 -22.31 11.05 26.74
CA ILE A 176 -22.20 9.70 27.32
C ILE A 176 -21.18 8.88 26.53
N ALA A 177 -21.18 8.98 25.20
CA ALA A 177 -20.18 8.33 24.35
C ALA A 177 -18.77 8.87 24.63
N SER A 178 -18.62 10.19 24.79
CA SER A 178 -17.37 10.83 25.20
C SER A 178 -16.91 10.37 26.58
N ALA A 179 -17.82 10.16 27.53
CA ALA A 179 -17.48 9.64 28.86
C ALA A 179 -16.95 8.20 28.79
N TRP A 180 -17.59 7.32 28.02
CA TRP A 180 -17.11 5.95 27.80
C TRP A 180 -15.75 5.91 27.09
N LEU A 181 -15.56 6.73 26.06
CA LEU A 181 -14.27 6.88 25.39
C LEU A 181 -13.20 7.45 26.33
N THR A 182 -13.57 8.41 27.18
CA THR A 182 -12.68 8.96 28.21
C THR A 182 -12.22 7.88 29.17
N LEU A 183 -13.15 7.05 29.67
CA LEU A 183 -12.83 5.92 30.53
C LEU A 183 -11.92 4.91 29.81
N ALA A 184 -12.23 4.56 28.55
CA ALA A 184 -11.45 3.61 27.77
C ALA A 184 -10.01 4.08 27.55
N VAL A 185 -9.82 5.30 27.07
CA VAL A 185 -8.50 5.87 26.79
C VAL A 185 -7.73 6.13 28.08
N SER A 186 -8.41 6.51 29.17
CA SER A 186 -7.78 6.71 30.49
C SER A 186 -7.26 5.40 31.09
N LEU A 187 -8.07 4.33 31.09
CA LEU A 187 -7.64 3.02 31.60
C LEU A 187 -6.47 2.45 30.80
N LYS A 188 -6.42 2.73 29.50
CA LYS A 188 -5.31 2.35 28.63
C LYS A 188 -3.95 2.95 29.06
N SER A 189 -3.95 4.09 29.78
CA SER A 189 -2.71 4.70 30.28
C SER A 189 -1.92 3.76 31.21
N PHE A 190 -2.59 2.88 31.95
CA PHE A 190 -1.98 1.90 32.86
C PHE A 190 -0.99 0.96 32.15
N SER A 191 -1.16 0.70 30.85
CA SER A 191 -0.20 -0.09 30.07
C SER A 191 1.20 0.54 30.00
N HIS A 192 1.34 1.87 30.13
CA HIS A 192 2.66 2.51 30.18
C HIS A 192 3.46 1.99 31.40
N PHE A 193 2.81 1.77 32.53
CA PHE A 193 3.43 1.20 33.72
C PHE A 193 3.36 -0.33 33.76
N GLY A 194 2.75 -0.96 32.75
CA GLY A 194 2.71 -2.41 32.57
C GLY A 194 3.87 -2.91 31.70
N PHE A 195 3.94 -2.45 30.45
CA PHE A 195 4.96 -2.90 29.49
C PHE A 195 6.07 -1.87 29.26
N LEU A 196 5.77 -0.57 29.19
CA LEU A 196 6.74 0.43 28.74
C LEU A 196 7.90 0.59 29.73
N VAL A 197 7.61 0.71 31.03
CA VAL A 197 8.63 0.71 32.09
C VAL A 197 9.38 -0.63 32.18
N ASN A 198 8.69 -1.74 31.91
CA ASN A 198 9.25 -3.09 32.00
C ASN A 198 10.36 -3.36 30.96
N LEU A 199 10.35 -2.64 29.83
CA LEU A 199 11.45 -2.67 28.85
C LEU A 199 12.78 -2.23 29.47
N GLN A 200 12.76 -1.25 30.38
CA GLN A 200 13.94 -0.76 31.08
C GLN A 200 14.34 -1.68 32.25
N GLU A 201 13.37 -2.34 32.89
CA GLU A 201 13.62 -3.28 34.00
C GLU A 201 14.25 -4.60 33.52
N ILE A 202 13.83 -5.14 32.37
CA ILE A 202 14.34 -6.41 31.84
C ILE A 202 15.73 -6.26 31.22
N ALA A 203 15.99 -5.13 30.56
CA ALA A 203 17.24 -4.92 29.82
C ALA A 203 17.78 -3.50 30.03
N PRO A 204 18.23 -3.12 31.25
CA PRO A 204 18.63 -1.75 31.55
C PRO A 204 19.76 -1.23 30.66
N GLN A 205 20.73 -2.07 30.30
CA GLN A 205 21.83 -1.70 29.39
C GLN A 205 21.43 -1.63 27.90
N TYR A 206 20.36 -2.32 27.50
CA TYR A 206 19.88 -2.40 26.10
C TYR A 206 18.48 -1.82 25.91
N SER A 207 18.02 -1.04 26.88
CA SER A 207 16.64 -0.54 26.95
C SER A 207 16.31 0.27 25.70
N GLY A 208 17.20 1.14 25.23
CA GLY A 208 17.02 1.90 23.99
C GLY A 208 16.81 1.03 22.75
N VAL A 209 17.58 -0.05 22.58
CA VAL A 209 17.45 -0.99 21.45
C VAL A 209 16.12 -1.74 21.54
N LEU A 210 15.75 -2.19 22.74
CA LEU A 210 14.50 -2.91 22.99
C LEU A 210 13.27 -2.01 22.77
N HIS A 211 13.32 -0.76 23.23
CA HIS A 211 12.31 0.26 22.93
C HIS A 211 12.21 0.52 21.44
N GLY A 212 13.34 0.64 20.72
CA GLY A 212 13.36 0.82 19.27
C GLY A 212 12.65 -0.32 18.53
N MET A 213 13.05 -1.58 18.79
CA MET A 213 12.41 -2.76 18.18
C MET A 213 10.91 -2.86 18.51
N SER A 214 10.56 -2.64 19.77
CA SER A 214 9.17 -2.64 20.23
C SER A 214 8.37 -1.56 19.52
N ASN A 215 8.91 -0.35 19.36
CA ASN A 215 8.26 0.77 18.69
C ASN A 215 8.11 0.56 17.19
N THR A 216 9.06 -0.12 16.54
CA THR A 216 8.93 -0.53 15.12
C THR A 216 7.73 -1.45 14.94
N ALA A 217 7.59 -2.49 15.77
CA ALA A 217 6.43 -3.38 15.74
C ALA A 217 5.12 -2.63 16.09
N GLY A 218 5.19 -1.71 17.06
CA GLY A 218 4.11 -0.80 17.43
C GLY A 218 3.60 0.05 16.27
N THR A 219 4.53 0.65 15.53
CA THR A 219 4.23 1.52 14.40
C THR A 219 3.66 0.73 13.22
N LEU A 220 4.20 -0.47 12.95
CA LEU A 220 3.64 -1.35 11.91
C LEU A 220 2.19 -1.75 12.23
N ALA A 221 1.92 -2.12 13.50
CA ALA A 221 0.57 -2.40 13.96
C ALA A 221 -0.35 -1.18 13.84
N ALA A 222 0.13 0.03 14.11
CA ALA A 222 -0.63 1.26 13.93
C ALA A 222 -1.00 1.54 12.47
N ILE A 223 -0.06 1.35 11.54
CA ILE A 223 -0.31 1.52 10.09
C ILE A 223 -1.39 0.52 9.64
N LEU A 224 -1.23 -0.76 9.99
CA LEU A 224 -2.19 -1.79 9.64
C LEU A 224 -3.57 -1.54 10.26
N GLY A 225 -3.61 -1.09 11.52
CA GLY A 225 -4.85 -0.78 12.23
C GLY A 225 -5.61 0.40 11.63
N THR A 226 -4.90 1.48 11.26
CA THR A 226 -5.50 2.67 10.66
C THR A 226 -6.00 2.44 9.25
N VAL A 227 -5.21 1.78 8.39
CA VAL A 227 -5.63 1.38 7.04
C VAL A 227 -6.79 0.39 7.09
N GLY A 228 -6.71 -0.61 7.97
CA GLY A 228 -7.77 -1.58 8.19
C GLY A 228 -9.07 -0.91 8.63
N ALA A 229 -9.03 -0.01 9.62
CA ALA A 229 -10.21 0.73 10.07
C ALA A 229 -10.87 1.56 8.95
N GLY A 230 -10.07 2.18 8.07
CA GLY A 230 -10.56 2.88 6.89
C GLY A 230 -11.29 1.97 5.90
N PHE A 231 -10.67 0.84 5.55
CA PHE A 231 -11.28 -0.16 4.65
C PHE A 231 -12.57 -0.76 5.25
N PHE A 232 -12.57 -1.08 6.55
CA PHE A 232 -13.77 -1.57 7.23
C PHE A 232 -14.89 -0.52 7.26
N ALA A 233 -14.57 0.76 7.47
CA ALA A 233 -15.56 1.83 7.42
C ALA A 233 -16.19 1.99 6.03
N GLU A 234 -15.41 1.85 4.96
CA GLU A 234 -15.91 1.88 3.57
C GLU A 234 -16.77 0.65 3.24
N LEU A 235 -16.32 -0.54 3.66
CA LEU A 235 -17.07 -1.78 3.44
C LEU A 235 -18.42 -1.76 4.17
N VAL A 236 -18.45 -1.26 5.40
CA VAL A 236 -19.68 -1.12 6.20
C VAL A 236 -20.57 -0.03 5.61
N ARG A 237 -20.02 1.12 5.17
CA ARG A 237 -20.79 2.18 4.50
C ARG A 237 -21.44 1.67 3.20
N SER A 238 -20.69 0.93 2.39
CA SER A 238 -21.21 0.33 1.15
C SER A 238 -22.33 -0.67 1.43
N LYS A 239 -22.15 -1.57 2.42
CA LYS A 239 -23.19 -2.54 2.80
C LYS A 239 -24.44 -1.90 3.40
N ILE A 240 -24.29 -0.83 4.19
CA ILE A 240 -25.42 -0.06 4.74
C ILE A 240 -26.13 0.72 3.63
N LEU A 241 -25.42 1.34 2.68
CA LEU A 241 -26.06 2.02 1.54
C LEU A 241 -26.85 1.03 0.68
N VAL A 242 -26.29 -0.13 0.37
CA VAL A 242 -26.98 -1.19 -0.37
C VAL A 242 -28.22 -1.69 0.39
N LEU A 243 -28.14 -1.80 1.72
CA LEU A 243 -29.27 -2.17 2.56
C LEU A 243 -30.34 -1.06 2.57
N VAL A 244 -29.95 0.21 2.68
CA VAL A 244 -30.86 1.37 2.64
C VAL A 244 -31.52 1.52 1.26
N ASP A 245 -30.79 1.29 0.17
CA ASP A 245 -31.36 1.32 -1.18
C ASP A 245 -32.27 0.12 -1.45
N LYS A 246 -31.96 -1.07 -0.89
CA LYS A 246 -32.89 -2.22 -0.90
C LYS A 246 -34.14 -1.95 -0.06
N ILE A 247 -34.02 -1.33 1.11
CA ILE A 247 -35.15 -0.93 1.94
C ILE A 247 -35.97 0.16 1.23
N ARG A 248 -35.33 1.13 0.56
CA ARG A 248 -35.99 2.19 -0.21
C ARG A 248 -36.70 1.63 -1.45
N ALA A 249 -36.12 0.62 -2.11
CA ALA A 249 -36.77 -0.12 -3.20
C ALA A 249 -37.94 -0.97 -2.70
N TYR A 250 -37.82 -1.59 -1.53
CA TYR A 250 -38.90 -2.34 -0.87
C TYR A 250 -40.06 -1.43 -0.45
N ILE A 251 -39.77 -0.26 0.13
CA ILE A 251 -40.77 0.75 0.50
C ILE A 251 -41.47 1.35 -0.74
N LYS A 252 -40.76 1.52 -1.86
CA LYS A 252 -41.36 1.96 -3.13
C LYS A 252 -42.17 0.88 -3.85
N GLY A 253 -41.98 -0.40 -3.51
CA GLY A 253 -42.72 -1.54 -4.07
C GLY A 253 -43.99 -1.94 -3.30
N LEU A 254 -44.29 -1.27 -2.18
CA LEU A 254 -45.48 -1.54 -1.36
C LEU A 254 -46.72 -0.84 -1.95
N HIS A 255 -47.38 -1.51 -2.90
CA HIS A 255 -48.77 -1.22 -3.26
C HIS A 255 -49.71 -1.75 -2.14
N PRO A 256 -50.85 -1.11 -1.82
CA PRO A 256 -51.60 -1.34 -0.56
C PRO A 256 -52.40 -2.65 -0.45
N SER A 257 -52.09 -3.68 -1.25
CA SER A 257 -52.91 -4.90 -1.35
C SER A 257 -52.29 -6.17 -0.73
N ALA A 258 -51.12 -6.10 -0.08
CA ALA A 258 -50.43 -7.29 0.45
C ALA A 258 -50.58 -7.53 1.97
N PHE A 259 -51.62 -6.97 2.62
CA PHE A 259 -51.85 -7.07 4.07
C PHE A 259 -52.84 -8.16 4.51
N LEU A 260 -52.91 -9.29 3.80
CA LEU A 260 -53.77 -10.42 4.16
C LEU A 260 -53.01 -11.74 3.97
N HIS A 261 -52.20 -12.13 4.97
CA HIS A 261 -51.93 -13.52 5.43
C HIS A 261 -50.69 -13.55 6.36
N PRO A 262 -50.78 -14.15 7.57
CA PRO A 262 -49.61 -14.57 8.36
C PRO A 262 -49.18 -15.96 7.88
N PRO A 263 -47.88 -16.31 7.67
CA PRO A 263 -46.79 -16.08 8.63
C PRO A 263 -45.40 -15.78 7.97
N GLN A 264 -44.76 -14.65 8.28
CA GLN A 264 -43.31 -14.48 8.04
C GLN A 264 -42.63 -13.69 9.17
N ILE A 265 -42.71 -14.23 10.39
CA ILE A 265 -41.91 -13.77 11.54
C ILE A 265 -40.50 -14.39 11.54
N SER A 266 -40.18 -15.29 10.59
CA SER A 266 -38.87 -15.94 10.49
C SER A 266 -37.78 -15.11 9.79
N LEU A 267 -38.14 -14.10 8.99
CA LEU A 267 -37.18 -13.27 8.24
C LEU A 267 -36.66 -12.06 9.04
N SER A 268 -37.43 -11.56 10.01
CA SER A 268 -37.05 -10.43 10.87
C SER A 268 -36.12 -10.85 12.02
N LEU A 269 -36.24 -12.09 12.52
CA LEU A 269 -35.31 -12.64 13.52
C LEU A 269 -33.93 -13.01 12.95
N SER A 270 -33.85 -13.38 11.67
CA SER A 270 -32.58 -13.75 11.01
C SER A 270 -31.73 -12.53 10.62
N LEU A 271 -32.36 -11.38 10.34
CA LEU A 271 -31.67 -10.11 10.05
C LEU A 271 -31.13 -9.41 11.31
N THR A 272 -31.79 -9.58 12.45
CA THR A 272 -31.30 -9.11 13.76
C THR A 272 -30.21 -10.02 14.32
N LEU A 273 -30.26 -11.34 14.05
CA LEU A 273 -29.20 -12.28 14.43
C LEU A 273 -27.86 -12.01 13.72
N ASN A 274 -27.86 -11.60 12.44
CA ASN A 274 -26.62 -11.31 11.71
C ASN A 274 -25.92 -10.02 12.18
N SER A 275 -26.69 -9.07 12.73
CA SER A 275 -26.15 -7.88 13.38
C SER A 275 -25.55 -8.21 14.75
N PHE A 276 -26.14 -9.19 15.46
CA PHE A 276 -25.63 -9.74 16.71
C PHE A 276 -24.41 -10.65 16.53
N LEU A 277 -24.27 -11.36 15.40
CA LEU A 277 -23.10 -12.20 15.10
C LEU A 277 -21.83 -11.37 14.85
N LEU A 278 -21.95 -10.22 14.18
CA LEU A 278 -20.81 -9.32 13.91
C LEU A 278 -20.25 -8.64 15.18
N LEU A 279 -21.10 -8.34 16.17
CA LEU A 279 -20.67 -7.80 17.47
C LEU A 279 -20.21 -8.92 18.44
N ARG A 280 -20.77 -10.13 18.33
CA ARG A 280 -20.32 -11.31 19.09
C ARG A 280 -18.94 -11.80 18.64
N GLU A 281 -18.58 -11.64 17.36
CA GLU A 281 -17.22 -11.93 16.87
C GLU A 281 -16.17 -10.92 17.35
N MET A 282 -16.53 -9.64 17.55
CA MET A 282 -15.64 -8.66 18.19
C MET A 282 -15.49 -8.88 19.70
N GLY A 283 -16.49 -9.54 20.32
CA GLY A 283 -16.56 -9.78 21.77
C GLY A 283 -15.86 -11.04 22.29
N SER A 284 -15.46 -11.99 21.44
CA SER A 284 -14.82 -13.26 21.87
C SER A 284 -13.31 -13.29 21.58
N CYS A 285 -12.59 -12.37 22.21
CA CYS A 285 -11.13 -12.27 22.12
C CYS A 285 -10.43 -13.25 23.08
N HIS A 286 -10.61 -14.56 22.86
CA HIS A 286 -9.80 -15.59 23.52
C HIS A 286 -9.22 -16.65 22.56
N SER A 287 -9.66 -16.69 21.28
CA SER A 287 -9.19 -17.68 20.30
C SER A 287 -8.18 -17.13 19.27
N TRP A 288 -7.80 -15.85 19.36
CA TRP A 288 -7.03 -15.16 18.30
C TRP A 288 -5.51 -15.20 18.45
N THR A 289 -4.94 -15.83 19.48
CA THR A 289 -3.48 -15.95 19.61
C THR A 289 -2.85 -16.85 18.54
N LEU A 290 -3.55 -17.91 18.10
CA LEU A 290 -3.10 -18.78 17.01
C LEU A 290 -3.31 -18.15 15.62
N PRO A 291 -4.49 -17.59 15.29
CA PRO A 291 -4.73 -16.93 14.01
C PRO A 291 -3.88 -15.67 13.79
N LEU A 292 -3.48 -14.94 14.83
CA LEU A 292 -2.58 -13.78 14.68
C LEU A 292 -1.14 -14.19 14.38
N VAL A 293 -0.66 -15.31 14.93
CA VAL A 293 0.63 -15.91 14.56
C VAL A 293 0.57 -16.49 13.14
N VAL A 294 -0.57 -17.07 12.76
CA VAL A 294 -0.83 -17.53 11.39
C VAL A 294 -0.98 -16.36 10.42
N LEU A 295 -1.55 -15.21 10.82
CA LEU A 295 -1.59 -13.98 10.02
C LEU A 295 -0.18 -13.37 9.90
N PHE A 296 0.64 -13.44 10.96
CA PHE A 296 2.05 -13.05 10.92
C PHE A 296 2.89 -13.95 10.00
N MET A 297 2.54 -15.24 9.90
CA MET A 297 3.18 -16.20 8.98
C MET A 297 2.58 -16.16 7.57
N ALA A 298 1.31 -15.82 7.41
CA ALA A 298 0.61 -15.71 6.12
C ALA A 298 0.90 -14.38 5.41
N VAL A 299 1.22 -13.31 6.13
CA VAL A 299 1.75 -12.06 5.54
C VAL A 299 3.18 -12.26 4.99
N CYS A 300 3.89 -13.31 5.42
CA CYS A 300 5.13 -13.76 4.76
C CYS A 300 4.87 -14.67 3.54
N GLY A 301 3.61 -14.93 3.19
CA GLY A 301 3.19 -15.91 2.18
C GLY A 301 2.51 -15.30 0.95
N ALA A 302 3.07 -14.22 0.38
CA ALA A 302 2.98 -13.78 -1.02
C ALA A 302 3.35 -12.29 -1.09
N MET A 303 4.63 -11.97 -0.84
CA MET A 303 5.14 -10.61 -1.03
C MET A 303 5.44 -10.43 -2.51
N GLY A 304 4.43 -10.12 -3.34
CA GLY A 304 4.72 -9.47 -4.63
C GLY A 304 5.01 -7.99 -4.36
N ALA A 305 5.98 -7.41 -5.05
CA ALA A 305 6.32 -5.99 -4.93
C ALA A 305 5.95 -5.24 -6.21
N ALA A 306 5.53 -3.98 -6.06
CA ALA A 306 5.40 -3.07 -7.20
C ALA A 306 6.78 -2.82 -7.84
N PRO A 307 6.85 -2.63 -9.17
CA PRO A 307 8.09 -2.22 -9.83
C PRO A 307 8.67 -0.94 -9.21
N ARG A 308 9.98 -0.76 -9.35
CA ARG A 308 10.61 0.52 -8.96
C ARG A 308 10.02 1.66 -9.79
N LYS A 309 9.81 2.82 -9.16
CA LYS A 309 9.29 4.01 -9.84
C LYS A 309 10.20 4.39 -11.03
N PRO A 310 9.63 4.66 -12.22
CA PRO A 310 10.38 5.17 -13.35
C PRO A 310 11.15 6.45 -13.00
N VAL A 311 12.31 6.61 -13.61
CA VAL A 311 13.13 7.82 -13.53
C VAL A 311 13.11 8.51 -14.88
N ASP A 312 12.59 9.73 -14.91
CA ASP A 312 12.49 10.52 -16.14
C ASP A 312 13.87 11.02 -16.59
N VAL A 313 14.18 10.79 -17.86
CA VAL A 313 15.43 11.19 -18.51
C VAL A 313 15.14 11.78 -19.89
N PRO A 314 16.01 12.61 -20.48
CA PRO A 314 15.79 13.08 -21.85
C PRO A 314 15.93 11.95 -22.87
N PHE A 315 15.15 12.03 -23.96
CA PHE A 315 15.15 11.10 -25.09
C PHE A 315 16.55 10.70 -25.54
N GLY A 316 17.40 11.71 -25.77
CA GLY A 316 18.75 11.52 -26.30
C GLY A 316 19.68 10.73 -25.38
N ARG A 317 19.31 10.47 -24.12
CA ARG A 317 20.07 9.57 -23.24
C ARG A 317 19.98 8.12 -23.74
N ASN A 318 18.77 7.66 -24.01
CA ASN A 318 18.46 6.24 -24.20
C ASN A 318 18.09 5.86 -25.64
N TYR A 319 17.55 6.81 -26.42
CA TYR A 319 16.93 6.55 -27.71
C TYR A 319 17.57 7.34 -28.85
N VAL A 320 17.33 6.86 -30.08
CA VAL A 320 17.71 7.49 -31.34
C VAL A 320 16.58 7.35 -32.37
N PRO A 321 16.36 8.32 -33.27
CA PRO A 321 15.39 8.19 -34.35
C PRO A 321 15.74 7.02 -35.29
N THR A 322 14.73 6.38 -35.88
CA THR A 322 14.90 5.33 -36.89
C THR A 322 14.47 5.78 -38.28
N TRP A 323 13.44 6.61 -38.37
CA TRP A 323 12.85 7.03 -39.65
C TRP A 323 12.23 8.43 -39.55
N ALA A 324 12.22 9.18 -40.67
CA ALA A 324 11.65 10.52 -40.80
C ALA A 324 11.99 11.44 -39.60
N PHE A 325 13.26 11.81 -39.49
CA PHE A 325 13.80 12.46 -38.29
C PHE A 325 13.17 13.84 -38.07
N ASP A 326 12.75 14.49 -39.16
CA ASP A 326 12.03 15.75 -39.17
C ASP A 326 10.60 15.66 -38.63
N HIS A 327 10.02 14.45 -38.56
CA HIS A 327 8.73 14.16 -37.92
C HIS A 327 8.84 13.90 -36.42
N ILE A 328 10.04 13.98 -35.84
CA ILE A 328 10.25 13.98 -34.39
C ILE A 328 10.55 15.41 -33.93
N LYS A 329 9.64 16.00 -33.14
CA LYS A 329 9.84 17.32 -32.55
C LYS A 329 10.30 17.18 -31.11
N TYR A 330 11.40 17.85 -30.77
CA TYR A 330 12.01 17.82 -29.45
C TYR A 330 11.65 19.07 -28.67
N PHE A 331 11.17 18.89 -27.44
CA PHE A 331 10.82 19.97 -26.52
C PHE A 331 11.63 19.82 -25.23
N ASN A 332 11.88 20.94 -24.53
CA ASN A 332 12.53 20.94 -23.21
C ASN A 332 13.85 20.15 -23.16
N GLY A 333 14.73 20.34 -24.16
CA GLY A 333 15.99 19.60 -24.26
C GLY A 333 15.83 18.10 -24.52
N GLY A 334 14.68 17.69 -25.07
CA GLY A 334 14.35 16.29 -25.36
C GLY A 334 13.72 15.53 -24.19
N SER A 335 13.32 16.21 -23.11
CA SER A 335 12.52 15.58 -22.04
C SER A 335 11.09 15.28 -22.46
N ASP A 336 10.64 15.87 -23.57
CA ASP A 336 9.35 15.66 -24.21
C ASP A 336 9.59 15.61 -25.72
N ILE A 337 9.01 14.61 -26.40
CA ILE A 337 9.04 14.54 -27.86
C ILE A 337 7.64 14.30 -28.42
N GLN A 338 7.44 14.71 -29.67
CA GLN A 338 6.23 14.43 -30.41
C GLN A 338 6.56 13.72 -31.72
N LEU A 339 5.83 12.64 -32.00
CA LEU A 339 5.87 11.94 -33.27
C LEU A 339 4.72 12.42 -34.15
N TYR A 340 5.04 12.81 -35.37
CA TYR A 340 4.08 13.32 -36.36
C TYR A 340 3.84 12.28 -37.45
N LEU A 341 2.57 12.07 -37.79
CA LEU A 341 2.15 11.26 -38.92
C LEU A 341 1.30 12.10 -39.86
N ASP A 342 1.64 12.06 -41.13
CA ASP A 342 0.82 12.55 -42.23
C ASP A 342 0.80 11.54 -43.38
N LYS A 343 0.14 11.90 -44.49
CA LYS A 343 -0.08 10.99 -45.62
C LYS A 343 1.21 10.55 -46.33
N TYR A 344 2.32 11.25 -46.11
CA TYR A 344 3.58 10.95 -46.77
C TYR A 344 4.42 10.00 -45.91
N THR A 345 4.50 10.24 -44.60
CA THR A 345 5.30 9.40 -43.73
C THR A 345 4.82 9.43 -42.28
N GLY A 346 4.97 8.27 -41.63
CA GLY A 346 5.06 8.18 -40.17
C GLY A 346 6.48 8.40 -39.69
N THR A 347 6.74 8.05 -38.43
CA THR A 347 8.08 8.13 -37.83
C THR A 347 8.22 7.11 -36.70
N GLY A 348 9.45 6.92 -36.24
CA GLY A 348 9.74 6.05 -35.11
C GLY A 348 11.14 6.27 -34.55
N PHE A 349 11.37 5.65 -33.40
CA PHE A 349 12.66 5.66 -32.70
C PHE A 349 12.93 4.31 -32.04
N GLN A 350 14.20 4.06 -31.72
CA GLN A 350 14.65 2.84 -31.05
C GLN A 350 15.65 3.14 -29.94
N SER A 351 15.82 2.21 -29.01
CA SER A 351 16.86 2.28 -28.00
C SER A 351 18.26 2.13 -28.61
N LYS A 352 19.23 2.83 -28.02
CA LYS A 352 20.65 2.67 -28.37
C LYS A 352 21.13 1.25 -28.06
N GLY A 353 20.96 0.85 -26.80
CA GLY A 353 21.29 -0.48 -26.31
C GLY A 353 20.20 -1.52 -26.61
N SER A 354 20.58 -2.79 -26.47
CA SER A 354 19.69 -3.95 -26.44
C SER A 354 19.71 -4.54 -25.04
N TYR A 355 18.61 -5.17 -24.62
CA TYR A 355 18.42 -5.59 -23.24
C TYR A 355 17.86 -6.99 -23.17
N LEU A 356 18.30 -7.76 -22.16
CA LEU A 356 17.73 -9.05 -21.82
C LEU A 356 17.22 -8.98 -20.39
N PHE A 357 15.90 -8.87 -20.25
CA PHE A 357 15.19 -8.53 -19.00
C PHE A 357 15.38 -7.06 -18.55
N GLY A 358 14.40 -6.56 -17.82
CA GLY A 358 14.39 -5.20 -17.30
C GLY A 358 13.01 -4.65 -17.01
N HIS A 359 13.01 -3.38 -16.61
CA HIS A 359 11.84 -2.54 -16.50
C HIS A 359 11.96 -1.38 -17.50
N PHE A 360 10.98 -1.28 -18.38
CA PHE A 360 10.95 -0.31 -19.47
C PHE A 360 9.65 0.47 -19.37
N SER A 361 9.72 1.80 -19.30
CA SER A 361 8.53 2.62 -19.08
C SER A 361 8.56 3.87 -19.93
N MET A 362 7.41 4.21 -20.49
CA MET A 362 7.22 5.37 -21.33
C MET A 362 5.96 6.11 -20.89
N GLN A 363 6.03 7.42 -20.71
CA GLN A 363 4.84 8.24 -20.53
C GLN A 363 4.35 8.67 -21.90
N ILE A 364 3.13 8.29 -22.28
CA ILE A 364 2.59 8.55 -23.61
C ILE A 364 1.25 9.27 -23.49
N LYS A 365 1.04 10.28 -24.35
CA LYS A 365 -0.25 10.91 -24.57
C LYS A 365 -0.63 10.74 -26.05
N MET A 366 -1.80 10.12 -26.27
CA MET A 366 -2.23 9.65 -27.58
C MET A 366 -2.75 10.79 -28.48
N VAL A 367 -2.93 10.49 -29.77
CA VAL A 367 -3.43 11.42 -30.77
C VAL A 367 -4.86 11.89 -30.42
N PRO A 368 -5.11 13.20 -30.22
CA PRO A 368 -6.44 13.71 -29.92
C PRO A 368 -7.33 13.76 -31.16
N GLY A 369 -8.65 13.85 -30.96
CA GLY A 369 -9.60 14.06 -32.06
C GLY A 369 -9.87 12.80 -32.86
N ASP A 370 -9.93 12.90 -34.19
CA ASP A 370 -10.03 11.74 -35.08
C ASP A 370 -8.62 11.15 -35.27
N SER A 371 -8.48 9.88 -34.91
CA SER A 371 -7.25 9.10 -35.00
C SER A 371 -7.50 7.74 -35.67
N ALA A 372 -8.66 7.55 -36.29
CA ALA A 372 -8.99 6.29 -36.94
C ALA A 372 -7.93 5.91 -37.99
N GLY A 373 -7.60 4.62 -38.04
CA GLY A 373 -6.58 4.05 -38.92
C GLY A 373 -5.12 4.29 -38.47
N THR A 374 -4.88 5.06 -37.40
CA THR A 374 -3.53 5.26 -36.86
C THR A 374 -3.20 4.26 -35.75
N VAL A 375 -1.92 3.87 -35.66
CA VAL A 375 -1.37 3.06 -34.58
C VAL A 375 -0.18 3.78 -33.97
N THR A 376 -0.27 4.04 -32.67
CA THR A 376 0.89 4.43 -31.86
C THR A 376 1.42 3.15 -31.20
N ALA A 377 2.68 2.78 -31.44
CA ALA A 377 3.26 1.54 -30.89
C ALA A 377 4.36 1.85 -29.87
N PHE A 378 4.47 1.03 -28.83
CA PHE A 378 5.59 1.00 -27.87
C PHE A 378 5.89 -0.47 -27.57
N TYR A 379 7.02 -0.97 -28.04
CA TYR A 379 7.27 -2.40 -28.06
C TYR A 379 8.74 -2.75 -27.88
N LEU A 380 9.00 -4.01 -27.54
CA LEU A 380 10.32 -4.59 -27.50
C LEU A 380 10.41 -5.67 -28.56
N SER A 381 11.48 -5.72 -29.35
CA SER A 381 11.63 -6.74 -30.40
C SER A 381 13.10 -7.15 -30.59
N SER A 382 13.33 -8.43 -30.84
CA SER A 382 14.64 -8.97 -31.27
C SER A 382 14.75 -8.95 -32.81
N GLN A 383 15.96 -9.10 -33.36
CA GLN A 383 16.20 -8.81 -34.78
C GLN A 383 16.23 -10.03 -35.73
N ASN A 384 15.94 -11.24 -35.27
CA ASN A 384 16.04 -12.44 -36.10
C ASN A 384 14.67 -12.93 -36.63
N SER A 385 14.68 -13.94 -37.51
CA SER A 385 13.46 -14.47 -38.12
C SER A 385 12.50 -15.14 -37.13
N GLU A 386 13.04 -15.74 -36.07
CA GLU A 386 12.27 -16.29 -34.94
C GLU A 386 12.23 -15.29 -33.78
N HIS A 387 11.95 -14.03 -34.09
CA HIS A 387 12.02 -12.95 -33.11
C HIS A 387 11.09 -13.18 -31.92
N ASP A 388 11.52 -12.64 -30.79
CA ASP A 388 10.66 -12.42 -29.63
C ASP A 388 10.23 -10.96 -29.64
N GLU A 389 8.97 -10.70 -29.28
CA GLU A 389 8.42 -9.34 -29.27
C GLU A 389 7.32 -9.17 -28.21
N ILE A 390 7.24 -7.96 -27.63
CA ILE A 390 6.35 -7.59 -26.54
C ILE A 390 5.73 -6.23 -26.87
N ASP A 391 4.42 -6.18 -27.08
CA ASP A 391 3.77 -5.02 -27.73
C ASP A 391 2.78 -4.29 -26.86
N PHE A 392 2.85 -2.96 -26.90
CA PHE A 392 1.69 -2.08 -26.74
C PHE A 392 1.39 -1.40 -28.08
N GLU A 393 0.15 -1.53 -28.54
CA GLU A 393 -0.34 -0.88 -29.76
C GLU A 393 -1.64 -0.14 -29.44
N PHE A 394 -1.62 1.18 -29.56
CA PHE A 394 -2.78 2.04 -29.34
C PHE A 394 -3.47 2.28 -30.67
N LEU A 395 -4.63 1.67 -30.83
CA LEU A 395 -5.43 1.73 -32.05
C LEU A 395 -6.35 2.94 -31.94
N GLY A 396 -6.13 3.91 -32.82
CA GLY A 396 -6.92 5.14 -32.85
C GLY A 396 -8.35 4.92 -33.30
N ASN A 397 -9.18 5.93 -33.10
CA ASN A 397 -10.62 5.85 -33.35
C ASN A 397 -11.18 7.20 -33.82
N ARG A 398 -12.43 7.19 -34.28
CA ARG A 398 -13.16 8.41 -34.64
C ARG A 398 -13.33 9.32 -33.41
N THR A 399 -13.48 10.61 -33.65
CA THR A 399 -13.67 11.59 -32.58
C THR A 399 -14.84 11.18 -31.65
N GLY A 400 -14.57 11.16 -30.34
CA GLY A 400 -15.55 10.79 -29.31
C GLY A 400 -15.72 9.29 -29.08
N GLN A 401 -15.03 8.43 -29.84
CA GLN A 401 -14.99 6.98 -29.62
C GLN A 401 -13.73 6.58 -28.84
N PRO A 402 -13.80 5.50 -28.04
CA PRO A 402 -12.69 5.10 -27.18
C PRO A 402 -11.51 4.54 -27.98
N TYR A 403 -10.30 4.83 -27.51
CA TYR A 403 -9.07 4.15 -27.94
C TYR A 403 -9.06 2.69 -27.50
N ILE A 404 -8.45 1.83 -28.31
CA ILE A 404 -8.15 0.46 -27.93
C ILE A 404 -6.66 0.35 -27.63
N LEU A 405 -6.31 -0.23 -26.49
CA LEU A 405 -4.96 -0.69 -26.22
C LEU A 405 -4.87 -2.19 -26.50
N GLN A 406 -4.10 -2.54 -27.52
CA GLN A 406 -3.75 -3.92 -27.85
C GLN A 406 -2.40 -4.27 -27.22
N THR A 407 -2.30 -5.47 -26.64
CA THR A 407 -1.03 -6.09 -26.27
C THR A 407 -0.84 -7.39 -27.03
N ASN A 408 0.40 -7.72 -27.36
CA ASN A 408 0.74 -8.97 -28.03
C ASN A 408 2.09 -9.49 -27.51
N VAL A 409 2.33 -10.79 -27.72
CA VAL A 409 3.59 -11.45 -27.36
C VAL A 409 3.96 -12.46 -28.44
N PHE A 410 5.09 -12.20 -29.10
CA PHE A 410 5.75 -13.14 -30.00
C PHE A 410 6.84 -13.89 -29.25
N SER A 411 6.88 -15.20 -29.46
CA SER A 411 7.94 -16.06 -28.93
C SER A 411 8.42 -17.03 -30.00
N GLY A 412 9.70 -16.93 -30.38
CA GLY A 412 10.27 -17.73 -31.46
C GLY A 412 9.56 -17.54 -32.81
N GLY A 413 9.20 -16.30 -33.15
CA GLY A 413 8.49 -15.91 -34.38
C GLY A 413 6.98 -16.17 -34.36
N LYS A 414 6.42 -16.72 -33.28
CA LYS A 414 4.99 -17.01 -33.17
C LYS A 414 4.30 -16.02 -32.22
N GLY A 415 3.49 -15.13 -32.80
CA GLY A 415 2.60 -14.21 -32.10
C GLY A 415 1.21 -14.79 -31.90
N ASP A 416 0.20 -14.12 -32.44
CA ASP A 416 -1.22 -14.47 -32.36
C ASP A 416 -1.81 -14.48 -30.93
N ARG A 417 -1.26 -13.65 -30.03
CA ARG A 417 -1.65 -13.58 -28.62
C ARG A 417 -2.23 -12.22 -28.27
N GLU A 418 -3.08 -11.67 -29.12
CA GLU A 418 -3.61 -10.33 -28.94
C GLU A 418 -4.62 -10.29 -27.78
N GLN A 419 -4.50 -9.26 -26.95
CA GLN A 419 -5.54 -8.84 -26.02
C GLN A 419 -5.83 -7.37 -26.24
N ARG A 420 -7.11 -7.00 -26.27
CA ARG A 420 -7.55 -5.62 -26.46
C ARG A 420 -8.37 -5.16 -25.28
N ILE A 421 -8.05 -4.00 -24.75
CA ILE A 421 -8.80 -3.35 -23.67
C ILE A 421 -9.21 -1.93 -24.08
N TYR A 422 -10.32 -1.46 -23.55
CA TYR A 422 -10.53 -0.03 -23.37
C TYR A 422 -9.78 0.47 -22.14
N LEU A 423 -9.41 1.74 -22.11
CA LEU A 423 -8.80 2.36 -20.93
C LEU A 423 -9.88 2.97 -20.02
N TRP A 424 -9.62 3.02 -18.72
CA TRP A 424 -10.50 3.64 -17.71
C TRP A 424 -10.36 5.17 -17.62
N PHE A 425 -9.66 5.77 -18.59
CA PHE A 425 -9.43 7.19 -18.75
C PHE A 425 -9.30 7.52 -20.24
N ASP A 426 -9.35 8.81 -20.59
CA ASP A 426 -9.09 9.29 -21.95
C ASP A 426 -7.58 9.50 -22.16
N PRO A 427 -6.89 8.62 -22.93
CA PRO A 427 -5.44 8.66 -23.08
C PRO A 427 -4.94 9.83 -23.95
N THR A 428 -5.84 10.65 -24.49
CA THR A 428 -5.51 11.82 -25.31
C THR A 428 -5.36 13.10 -24.48
N LYS A 429 -5.83 13.09 -23.21
CA LYS A 429 -5.87 14.29 -22.36
C LYS A 429 -4.58 14.50 -21.58
N GLU A 430 -4.11 13.44 -20.92
CA GLU A 430 -2.94 13.48 -20.04
C GLU A 430 -1.92 12.40 -20.42
N TYR A 431 -0.70 12.55 -19.92
CA TYR A 431 0.32 11.51 -20.03
C TYR A 431 0.03 10.40 -19.02
N HIS A 432 0.05 9.16 -19.50
CA HIS A 432 -0.03 7.97 -18.66
C HIS A 432 1.20 7.10 -18.87
N ALA A 433 1.61 6.37 -17.83
CA ALA A 433 2.78 5.50 -17.91
C ALA A 433 2.38 4.13 -18.50
N TYR A 434 3.11 3.68 -19.49
CA TYR A 434 2.97 2.35 -20.07
C TYR A 434 4.28 1.61 -19.87
N SER A 435 4.24 0.51 -19.11
CA SER A 435 5.47 -0.13 -18.64
C SER A 435 5.45 -1.63 -18.86
N VAL A 436 6.63 -2.18 -19.16
CA VAL A 436 6.90 -3.60 -19.24
C VAL A 436 7.89 -3.97 -18.14
N LEU A 437 7.48 -4.90 -17.28
CA LEU A 437 8.42 -5.65 -16.43
C LEU A 437 8.66 -7.01 -17.09
N TRP A 438 9.89 -7.27 -17.51
CA TRP A 438 10.28 -8.52 -18.15
C TRP A 438 11.42 -9.16 -17.36
N ASN A 439 11.20 -10.36 -16.83
CA ASN A 439 12.21 -11.17 -16.17
C ASN A 439 12.08 -12.65 -16.58
N LEU A 440 12.89 -13.54 -15.99
CA LEU A 440 12.84 -14.98 -16.31
C LEU A 440 11.52 -15.68 -15.97
N TYR A 441 10.69 -15.08 -15.12
CA TYR A 441 9.46 -15.69 -14.62
C TYR A 441 8.24 -15.23 -15.38
N GLN A 442 8.22 -13.96 -15.80
CA GLN A 442 7.05 -13.32 -16.36
C GLN A 442 7.37 -12.06 -17.17
N ILE A 443 6.44 -11.73 -18.06
CA ILE A 443 6.27 -10.41 -18.66
C ILE A 443 4.99 -9.82 -18.06
N VAL A 444 5.07 -8.61 -17.53
CA VAL A 444 3.91 -7.89 -17.00
C VAL A 444 3.77 -6.55 -17.71
N PHE A 445 2.58 -6.32 -18.24
CA PHE A 445 2.18 -5.07 -18.87
C PHE A 445 1.45 -4.21 -17.85
N PHE A 446 1.92 -2.98 -17.64
CA PHE A 446 1.30 -2.00 -16.75
C PHE A 446 0.78 -0.80 -17.50
N VAL A 447 -0.38 -0.32 -17.07
CA VAL A 447 -0.88 1.03 -17.35
C VAL A 447 -0.93 1.76 -16.01
N ASP A 448 -0.15 2.83 -15.90
CA ASP A 448 0.24 3.43 -14.63
C ASP A 448 0.76 2.35 -13.66
N ASP A 449 0.11 2.16 -12.52
CA ASP A 449 0.45 1.12 -11.54
C ASP A 449 -0.41 -0.16 -11.67
N VAL A 450 -1.30 -0.24 -12.67
CA VAL A 450 -2.27 -1.33 -12.82
C VAL A 450 -1.73 -2.39 -13.81
N PRO A 451 -1.51 -3.64 -13.37
CA PRO A 451 -1.19 -4.72 -14.29
C PRO A 451 -2.41 -5.01 -15.17
N ILE A 452 -2.24 -4.84 -16.47
CA ILE A 452 -3.29 -5.13 -17.44
C ILE A 452 -3.11 -6.50 -18.08
N ARG A 453 -1.92 -7.12 -18.02
CA ARG A 453 -1.67 -8.46 -18.56
C ARG A 453 -0.42 -9.03 -17.91
N VAL A 454 -0.42 -10.35 -17.69
CA VAL A 454 0.79 -11.12 -17.37
C VAL A 454 0.94 -12.23 -18.40
N PHE A 455 2.16 -12.49 -18.85
CA PHE A 455 2.51 -13.65 -19.66
C PHE A 455 3.62 -14.41 -18.92
N LYS A 456 3.29 -15.56 -18.36
CA LYS A 456 4.18 -16.36 -17.53
C LYS A 456 5.13 -17.18 -18.40
N ASN A 457 6.35 -17.35 -17.92
CA ASN A 457 7.23 -18.36 -18.46
C ASN A 457 6.64 -19.74 -18.16
N SER A 458 6.05 -20.36 -19.19
CA SER A 458 5.36 -21.64 -19.12
C SER A 458 6.07 -22.70 -19.95
N ALA A 459 7.41 -22.68 -19.92
CA ALA A 459 8.25 -23.64 -20.61
C ALA A 459 7.99 -25.10 -20.17
N ASP A 460 7.58 -25.33 -18.93
CA ASP A 460 7.16 -26.63 -18.41
C ASP A 460 5.86 -27.15 -19.05
N LEU A 461 5.06 -26.27 -19.65
CA LEU A 461 3.88 -26.61 -20.45
C LEU A 461 4.18 -26.63 -21.96
N GLY A 462 5.45 -26.49 -22.36
CA GLY A 462 5.89 -26.45 -23.76
C GLY A 462 5.66 -25.11 -24.47
N VAL A 463 5.32 -24.03 -23.75
CA VAL A 463 5.12 -22.70 -24.32
C VAL A 463 6.47 -21.95 -24.35
N LYS A 464 6.86 -21.43 -25.53
CA LYS A 464 8.06 -20.59 -25.67
C LYS A 464 7.88 -19.28 -24.89
N PHE A 465 8.98 -18.71 -24.40
CA PHE A 465 9.00 -17.45 -23.65
C PHE A 465 10.22 -16.61 -24.10
N PRO A 466 10.14 -15.27 -24.18
CA PRO A 466 11.29 -14.42 -24.47
C PRO A 466 12.36 -14.49 -23.37
N PHE A 467 13.40 -15.33 -23.54
CA PHE A 467 14.37 -15.59 -22.46
C PHE A 467 15.84 -15.46 -22.85
N ASN A 468 16.19 -15.55 -24.13
CA ASN A 468 17.59 -15.58 -24.58
C ASN A 468 17.87 -14.72 -25.83
N GLN A 469 16.91 -13.88 -26.23
CA GLN A 469 17.05 -12.96 -27.34
C GLN A 469 17.00 -11.52 -26.81
N PRO A 470 18.13 -10.81 -26.76
CA PRO A 470 18.14 -9.40 -26.35
C PRO A 470 17.28 -8.57 -27.29
N MET A 471 16.40 -7.77 -26.71
CA MET A 471 15.46 -6.93 -27.45
C MET A 471 15.86 -5.46 -27.35
N LYS A 472 15.62 -4.74 -28.45
CA LYS A 472 15.60 -3.28 -28.41
C LYS A 472 14.19 -2.81 -28.10
N ILE A 473 14.10 -1.60 -27.57
CA ILE A 473 12.83 -0.91 -27.33
C ILE A 473 12.57 0.02 -28.51
N TYR A 474 11.36 -0.01 -29.03
CA TYR A 474 10.93 0.77 -30.17
C TYR A 474 9.66 1.54 -29.85
N SER A 475 9.45 2.62 -30.58
CA SER A 475 8.15 3.27 -30.66
C SER A 475 7.96 3.91 -32.03
N SER A 476 6.73 3.90 -32.53
CA SER A 476 6.38 4.46 -33.83
C SER A 476 4.96 5.01 -33.84
N LEU A 477 4.70 5.88 -34.81
CA LEU A 477 3.35 6.33 -35.18
C LEU A 477 3.18 6.11 -36.68
N TRP A 478 2.22 5.28 -37.06
CA TRP A 478 2.05 4.83 -38.45
C TRP A 478 0.58 4.54 -38.80
N ASN A 479 0.31 4.41 -40.09
CA ASN A 479 -1.01 4.09 -40.62
C ASN A 479 -1.21 2.58 -40.78
N ALA A 480 -2.30 2.05 -40.26
CA ALA A 480 -2.66 0.65 -40.30
C ALA A 480 -4.15 0.48 -40.68
N ASP A 481 -4.54 1.14 -41.77
CA ASP A 481 -5.92 1.23 -42.26
C ASP A 481 -6.60 -0.13 -42.43
N ASP A 482 -5.84 -1.18 -42.72
CA ASP A 482 -6.37 -2.51 -43.01
C ASP A 482 -6.90 -3.24 -41.77
N TRP A 483 -6.57 -2.79 -40.55
CA TRP A 483 -6.98 -3.52 -39.34
C TRP A 483 -7.18 -2.69 -38.07
N ALA A 484 -6.59 -1.49 -37.94
CA ALA A 484 -6.53 -0.75 -36.67
C ALA A 484 -7.90 -0.40 -36.09
N THR A 485 -8.75 0.26 -36.87
CA THR A 485 -10.02 0.81 -36.35
C THR A 485 -11.20 -0.01 -36.85
N ARG A 486 -11.98 -0.56 -35.91
CA ARG A 486 -13.11 -1.47 -36.19
C ARG A 486 -12.74 -2.64 -37.11
N GLY A 487 -11.53 -3.19 -36.95
CA GLY A 487 -11.04 -4.28 -37.78
C GLY A 487 -10.75 -3.87 -39.23
N GLY A 488 -10.44 -2.59 -39.48
CA GLY A 488 -10.08 -2.08 -40.80
C GLY A 488 -11.24 -1.46 -41.60
N LEU A 489 -12.43 -1.36 -41.00
CA LEU A 489 -13.59 -0.73 -41.65
C LEU A 489 -13.45 0.79 -41.73
N GLU A 490 -12.81 1.40 -40.73
CA GLU A 490 -12.62 2.84 -40.65
C GLU A 490 -11.21 3.21 -41.09
N LYS A 491 -11.11 4.04 -42.13
CA LYS A 491 -9.85 4.48 -42.75
C LYS A 491 -9.40 5.83 -42.22
N THR A 492 -8.11 6.11 -42.33
CA THR A 492 -7.50 7.37 -41.91
C THR A 492 -8.02 8.52 -42.77
N ASP A 493 -8.58 9.54 -42.13
CA ASP A 493 -8.91 10.79 -42.78
C ASP A 493 -7.69 11.71 -42.77
N TRP A 494 -6.91 11.65 -43.85
CA TRP A 494 -5.70 12.45 -44.00
C TRP A 494 -5.93 13.97 -43.99
N SER A 495 -7.18 14.46 -44.12
CA SER A 495 -7.49 15.87 -43.92
C SER A 495 -7.33 16.34 -42.47
N LYS A 496 -7.25 15.39 -41.52
CA LYS A 496 -7.02 15.63 -40.09
C LYS A 496 -5.54 15.59 -39.70
N ALA A 497 -4.65 15.28 -40.64
CA ALA A 497 -3.22 15.33 -40.40
C ALA A 497 -2.75 16.76 -40.07
N PRO A 498 -1.69 16.92 -39.24
CA PRO A 498 -0.87 15.85 -38.68
C PRO A 498 -1.51 15.19 -37.45
N PHE A 499 -1.36 13.86 -37.38
CA PHE A 499 -1.64 13.09 -36.17
C PHE A 499 -0.41 13.13 -35.27
N VAL A 500 -0.58 13.45 -33.99
CA VAL A 500 0.54 13.72 -33.07
C VAL A 500 0.43 12.90 -31.79
N ALA A 501 1.39 12.00 -31.57
CA ALA A 501 1.55 11.27 -30.31
C ALA A 501 2.72 11.88 -29.51
N SER A 502 2.54 12.10 -28.21
CA SER A 502 3.54 12.77 -27.37
C SER A 502 4.14 11.82 -26.33
N TYR A 503 5.44 11.97 -26.03
CA TYR A 503 6.21 11.03 -25.23
C TYR A 503 7.11 11.74 -24.20
N LYS A 504 7.23 11.15 -23.01
CA LYS A 504 8.08 11.59 -21.89
C LYS A 504 8.70 10.39 -21.15
N SER A 505 9.49 10.69 -20.13
CA SER A 505 10.16 9.75 -19.22
C SER A 505 11.33 8.98 -19.84
N PHE A 506 11.09 8.25 -20.94
CA PHE A 506 12.10 7.48 -21.66
C PHE A 506 12.91 6.53 -20.74
N HIS A 507 12.25 5.97 -19.74
CA HIS A 507 12.87 5.19 -18.69
C HIS A 507 13.30 3.80 -19.16
N ILE A 508 14.57 3.47 -18.91
CA ILE A 508 15.12 2.13 -19.09
C ILE A 508 15.92 1.77 -17.83
N ASP A 509 15.53 0.68 -17.18
CA ASP A 509 16.35 -0.05 -16.21
C ASP A 509 16.38 -1.53 -16.61
N GLY A 510 17.26 -1.86 -17.55
CA GLY A 510 17.41 -3.20 -18.12
C GLY A 510 18.83 -3.74 -17.98
N CYS A 511 18.97 -5.06 -18.14
CA CYS A 511 20.30 -5.65 -18.27
C CYS A 511 20.76 -5.51 -19.71
N GLU A 512 21.67 -4.58 -19.95
CA GLU A 512 22.24 -4.34 -21.27
C GLU A 512 23.02 -5.58 -21.75
N ALA A 513 22.73 -6.01 -22.96
CA ALA A 513 23.31 -7.20 -23.58
C ALA A 513 23.48 -6.95 -25.08
N SER A 514 24.59 -7.40 -25.68
CA SER A 514 24.76 -7.32 -27.14
C SER A 514 23.71 -8.17 -27.85
N VAL A 515 23.38 -7.85 -29.11
CA VAL A 515 22.34 -8.57 -29.89
C VAL A 515 22.66 -10.08 -30.02
N GLU A 516 23.94 -10.44 -29.99
CA GLU A 516 24.43 -11.81 -30.09
C GLU A 516 24.43 -12.56 -28.74
N ALA A 517 24.38 -11.83 -27.63
CA ALA A 517 24.38 -12.42 -26.30
C ALA A 517 23.12 -13.27 -26.07
N LYS A 518 23.28 -14.37 -25.33
CA LYS A 518 22.17 -15.27 -24.96
C LYS A 518 21.81 -15.23 -23.48
N PHE A 519 22.53 -14.42 -22.71
CA PHE A 519 22.34 -14.28 -21.27
C PHE A 519 22.69 -12.87 -20.79
N CYS A 520 22.10 -12.46 -19.66
CA CYS A 520 22.44 -11.25 -18.95
C CYS A 520 23.58 -11.56 -17.96
N ALA A 521 24.69 -10.82 -18.01
CA ALA A 521 25.85 -11.07 -17.15
C ALA A 521 25.55 -10.91 -15.65
N THR A 522 24.54 -10.11 -15.30
CA THR A 522 24.09 -9.88 -13.92
C THR A 522 22.81 -10.64 -13.57
N GLN A 523 22.45 -11.68 -14.33
CA GLN A 523 21.22 -12.42 -14.12
C GLN A 523 21.15 -13.01 -12.70
N GLY A 524 19.99 -12.88 -12.06
CA GLY A 524 19.76 -13.32 -10.68
C GLY A 524 20.16 -12.29 -9.62
N LYS A 525 20.93 -11.26 -9.99
CA LYS A 525 21.37 -10.19 -9.06
C LYS A 525 20.53 -8.91 -9.19
N ARG A 526 19.68 -8.80 -10.21
CA ARG A 526 18.88 -7.60 -10.45
C ARG A 526 17.67 -7.60 -9.52
N TRP A 527 17.13 -6.41 -9.25
CA TRP A 527 15.99 -6.28 -8.34
C TRP A 527 14.76 -7.02 -8.86
N TRP A 528 14.55 -7.05 -10.18
CA TRP A 528 13.44 -7.78 -10.81
C TRP A 528 13.61 -9.31 -10.82
N ASP A 529 14.77 -9.83 -10.43
CA ASP A 529 15.00 -11.28 -10.27
C ASP A 529 14.68 -11.76 -8.85
N GLN A 530 14.44 -10.83 -7.91
CA GLN A 530 14.20 -11.18 -6.51
C GLN A 530 12.82 -11.82 -6.34
N LYS A 531 12.65 -12.52 -5.21
CA LYS A 531 11.47 -13.35 -4.92
C LYS A 531 10.16 -12.57 -5.08
N GLU A 532 10.20 -11.27 -4.79
CA GLU A 532 9.05 -10.40 -4.82
C GLU A 532 8.56 -10.08 -6.24
N PHE A 533 9.31 -10.44 -7.28
CA PHE A 533 8.97 -10.18 -8.68
C PHE A 533 8.79 -11.46 -9.50
N GLN A 534 8.81 -12.63 -8.85
CA GLN A 534 8.54 -13.92 -9.49
C GLN A 534 7.05 -14.10 -9.81
N ASP A 535 6.18 -13.45 -9.04
CA ASP A 535 4.74 -13.45 -9.25
C ASP A 535 4.11 -12.11 -8.85
N LEU A 536 2.91 -11.85 -9.34
CA LEU A 536 2.11 -10.72 -8.90
C LEU A 536 1.55 -10.99 -7.49
N ASP A 537 1.39 -9.96 -6.69
CA ASP A 537 0.69 -10.08 -5.40
C ASP A 537 -0.85 -10.20 -5.58
N ALA A 538 -1.55 -10.49 -4.49
CA ALA A 538 -3.00 -10.65 -4.49
C ALA A 538 -3.78 -9.35 -4.78
N VAL A 539 -3.18 -8.17 -4.61
CA VAL A 539 -3.78 -6.87 -4.94
C VAL A 539 -3.64 -6.60 -6.44
N GLN A 540 -2.46 -6.86 -7.00
CA GLN A 540 -2.16 -6.81 -8.41
C GLN A 540 -3.06 -7.77 -9.19
N TYR A 541 -3.22 -9.02 -8.75
CA TYR A 541 -4.15 -9.97 -9.37
C TYR A 541 -5.63 -9.52 -9.31
N ARG A 542 -6.05 -8.86 -8.22
CA ARG A 542 -7.40 -8.28 -8.14
C ARG A 542 -7.59 -7.15 -9.15
N SER A 543 -6.59 -6.31 -9.32
CA SER A 543 -6.59 -5.23 -10.30
C SER A 543 -6.61 -5.78 -11.73
N LEU A 544 -5.78 -6.78 -12.02
CA LEU A 544 -5.80 -7.50 -13.30
C LEU A 544 -7.18 -8.11 -13.58
N SER A 545 -7.77 -8.79 -12.60
CA SER A 545 -9.12 -9.37 -12.74
C SER A 545 -10.20 -8.32 -13.03
N TRP A 546 -10.11 -7.14 -12.42
CA TRP A 546 -10.99 -6.02 -12.73
C TRP A 546 -10.82 -5.54 -14.18
N VAL A 547 -9.58 -5.44 -14.69
CA VAL A 547 -9.31 -5.12 -16.10
C VAL A 547 -9.94 -6.18 -17.01
N ARG A 548 -9.70 -7.48 -16.74
CA ARG A 548 -10.27 -8.59 -17.50
C ARG A 548 -11.79 -8.52 -17.58
N GLN A 549 -12.47 -8.26 -16.46
CA GLN A 549 -13.93 -8.31 -16.38
C GLN A 549 -14.63 -7.06 -16.93
N LYS A 550 -13.97 -5.89 -16.88
CA LYS A 550 -14.61 -4.60 -17.16
C LYS A 550 -14.15 -3.94 -18.44
N TYR A 551 -12.91 -4.18 -18.86
CA TYR A 551 -12.26 -3.41 -19.92
C TYR A 551 -11.79 -4.27 -21.09
N THR A 552 -11.57 -5.57 -20.91
CA THR A 552 -11.18 -6.46 -22.00
C THR A 552 -12.33 -6.66 -23.00
N ILE A 553 -12.05 -6.35 -24.26
CA ILE A 553 -12.98 -6.49 -25.39
C ILE A 553 -12.58 -7.59 -26.37
N TYR A 554 -11.31 -7.99 -26.37
CA TYR A 554 -10.81 -9.16 -27.10
C TYR A 554 -9.74 -9.85 -26.28
N ASN A 555 -9.77 -11.17 -26.24
CA ASN A 555 -8.76 -11.98 -25.59
C ASN A 555 -8.59 -13.31 -26.33
N TYR A 556 -7.41 -13.53 -26.89
CA TYR A 556 -7.06 -14.75 -27.62
C TYR A 556 -7.33 -16.03 -26.81
N CYS A 557 -7.14 -16.02 -25.48
CA CYS A 557 -7.40 -17.16 -24.60
C CYS A 557 -8.85 -17.64 -24.62
N THR A 558 -9.80 -16.75 -24.94
CA THR A 558 -11.25 -17.03 -24.97
C THR A 558 -11.82 -17.08 -26.39
N ASP A 559 -11.03 -16.75 -27.41
CA ASP A 559 -11.44 -16.81 -28.81
C ASP A 559 -11.43 -18.28 -29.30
N ARG A 560 -12.59 -18.93 -29.23
CA ARG A 560 -12.76 -20.32 -29.65
C ARG A 560 -12.80 -20.51 -31.16
N ILE A 561 -12.92 -19.44 -31.95
CA ILE A 561 -12.86 -19.51 -33.40
C ILE A 561 -11.41 -19.65 -33.84
N ARG A 562 -10.52 -18.80 -33.33
CA ARG A 562 -9.09 -18.86 -33.62
C ARG A 562 -8.39 -19.99 -32.86
N TYR A 563 -8.80 -20.23 -31.62
CA TYR A 563 -8.24 -21.25 -30.73
C TYR A 563 -9.33 -22.22 -30.25
N PRO A 564 -9.68 -23.24 -31.06
CA PRO A 564 -10.60 -24.30 -30.64
C PRO A 564 -10.15 -24.99 -29.35
N THR A 565 -8.84 -25.14 -29.17
CA THR A 565 -8.21 -25.54 -27.91
C THR A 565 -7.51 -24.33 -27.30
N MET A 566 -7.83 -24.05 -26.03
CA MET A 566 -7.24 -22.92 -25.31
C MET A 566 -5.72 -23.05 -25.19
N PRO A 567 -4.94 -21.98 -25.45
CA PRO A 567 -3.50 -22.00 -25.26
C PRO A 567 -3.10 -22.36 -23.81
N PRO A 568 -2.02 -23.16 -23.59
CA PRO A 568 -1.69 -23.70 -22.27
C PRO A 568 -1.39 -22.66 -21.19
N GLU A 569 -0.85 -21.50 -21.57
CA GLU A 569 -0.47 -20.43 -20.65
C GLU A 569 -1.67 -19.73 -19.99
N CYS A 570 -2.84 -19.72 -20.65
CA CYS A 570 -3.98 -18.87 -20.30
C CYS A 570 -4.49 -19.05 -18.86
N ASN A 571 -4.50 -20.28 -18.35
CA ASN A 571 -4.90 -20.57 -16.97
C ASN A 571 -3.90 -20.00 -15.96
N ARG A 572 -2.61 -20.09 -16.27
CA ARG A 572 -1.53 -19.61 -15.39
C ARG A 572 -1.45 -18.08 -15.41
N ASP A 573 -1.73 -17.49 -16.55
CA ASP A 573 -1.77 -16.03 -16.76
C ASP A 573 -3.03 -15.38 -16.16
N ARG A 574 -4.02 -16.19 -15.77
CA ARG A 574 -5.34 -15.75 -15.30
C ARG A 574 -6.10 -14.92 -16.34
N ASP A 575 -6.01 -15.36 -17.59
CA ASP A 575 -6.69 -14.77 -18.74
C ASP A 575 -8.00 -15.50 -19.09
N ILE A 576 -8.61 -16.17 -18.10
CA ILE A 576 -9.86 -16.93 -18.21
C ILE A 576 -11.03 -16.26 -17.49
#